data_AF-K2GL44-F1
#
_entry.id   AF-K2GL44-F1
#
_cell.length_a   1.000
_cell.length_b   1.000
_cell.length_c   1.000
_cell.angle_alpha   90.00
_cell.angle_beta   90.00
_cell.angle_gamma   90.00
#
_symmetry.space_group_name_H-M   'P 1'
#
loop_
_entity.id
_entity.type
_entity.pdbx_description
1 polymer ?
#
loop_
_entity_poly.entity_id
_entity_poly.type
_entity_poly.pdbx_seq_one_letter_code
_entity_poly.pdbx_strand_id
1 'polypeptide(L)'
;MATDVDVQYFSHLNGLTLGNNWGDLIRSLDKALVTGIDFTQITSASIDAQGDVHITLYTAHNAMLFQVVELSGFVPASLNQKYRIKGVPGATQLILKPKKDIVESSITTIGTGKLASLGYEIIFRDEGDVKRVYRAK
;
A
#
# COMPACT_ATOMS: atom_id res chain seq x y z
N MET A 1 11.78 13.72 10.28
CA MET A 1 10.63 14.66 10.10
C MET A 1 9.50 13.86 9.53
N ALA A 2 8.51 13.58 10.39
CA ALA A 2 7.35 12.78 10.09
C ALA A 2 6.68 13.21 8.78
N THR A 3 6.37 12.25 7.92
CA THR A 3 5.64 12.52 6.68
C THR A 3 4.15 12.37 6.93
N ASP A 4 3.37 13.33 6.45
CA ASP A 4 1.92 13.17 6.44
C ASP A 4 1.55 11.95 5.59
N VAL A 5 0.64 11.13 6.09
CA VAL A 5 0.08 9.95 5.41
C VAL A 5 -1.44 9.91 5.55
N ASP A 6 -2.05 11.01 6.01
CA ASP A 6 -3.48 11.06 6.29
C ASP A 6 -4.27 11.30 5.00
N VAL A 7 -3.69 12.00 4.02
CA VAL A 7 -4.23 12.09 2.66
C VAL A 7 -3.67 10.96 1.78
N GLN A 8 -4.56 10.22 1.12
CA GLN A 8 -4.19 9.14 0.20
C GLN A 8 -4.98 9.27 -1.11
N TYR A 9 -4.40 8.78 -2.20
CA TYR A 9 -5.08 8.68 -3.48
C TYR A 9 -4.70 7.40 -4.22
N PHE A 10 -5.56 7.00 -5.15
CA PHE A 10 -5.32 5.88 -6.03
C PHE A 10 -5.18 6.36 -7.48
N SER A 11 -4.13 5.89 -8.14
CA SER A 11 -3.91 6.06 -9.57
C SER A 11 -3.56 4.72 -10.19
N HIS A 12 -4.07 4.46 -11.39
CA HIS A 12 -3.91 3.21 -12.15
C HIS A 12 -4.32 1.93 -11.39
N LEU A 13 -4.92 2.05 -10.19
CA LEU A 13 -5.26 0.97 -9.26
C LEU A 13 -4.18 -0.11 -9.12
N ASN A 14 -2.91 0.30 -9.21
CA ASN A 14 -1.75 -0.58 -9.29
C ASN A 14 -1.86 -1.71 -10.34
N GLY A 15 -2.63 -1.52 -11.42
CA GLY A 15 -2.86 -2.54 -12.45
C GLY A 15 -4.05 -3.47 -12.20
N LEU A 16 -4.89 -3.23 -11.19
CA LEU A 16 -6.16 -3.95 -11.06
C LEU A 16 -7.00 -3.75 -12.32
N THR A 17 -7.30 -4.86 -12.99
CA THR A 17 -8.07 -4.87 -14.23
C THR A 17 -9.56 -4.73 -13.94
N LEU A 18 -10.19 -3.74 -14.55
CA LEU A 18 -11.65 -3.64 -14.59
C LEU A 18 -12.16 -4.47 -15.78
N GLY A 19 -12.63 -5.68 -15.50
CA GLY A 19 -13.26 -6.55 -16.49
C GLY A 19 -14.71 -6.15 -16.79
N ASN A 20 -15.34 -6.91 -17.68
CA ASN A 20 -16.77 -6.81 -17.98
C ASN A 20 -17.60 -7.86 -17.22
N ASN A 21 -17.18 -8.21 -16.00
CA ASN A 21 -17.96 -9.10 -15.14
C ASN A 21 -18.74 -8.30 -14.10
N TRP A 22 -19.89 -8.84 -13.70
CA TRP A 22 -20.67 -8.27 -12.61
C TRP A 22 -19.85 -8.20 -11.31
N GLY A 23 -19.88 -7.03 -10.69
CA GLY A 23 -19.22 -6.76 -9.40
C GLY A 23 -17.75 -6.34 -9.46
N ASP A 24 -17.11 -6.31 -10.64
CA ASP A 24 -15.67 -6.01 -10.74
C ASP A 24 -15.31 -4.59 -10.24
N LEU A 25 -16.16 -3.61 -10.54
CA LEU A 25 -16.00 -2.25 -10.01
C LEU A 25 -16.11 -2.22 -8.48
N ILE A 26 -17.09 -2.93 -7.92
CA ILE A 26 -17.29 -3.01 -6.46
C ILE A 26 -16.10 -3.68 -5.78
N ARG A 27 -15.54 -4.74 -6.36
CA ARG A 27 -14.33 -5.40 -5.83
C ARG A 27 -13.11 -4.50 -5.88
N SER A 28 -12.99 -3.68 -6.94
CA SER A 28 -11.95 -2.67 -7.04
C SER A 28 -12.11 -1.57 -5.99
N LEU A 29 -13.34 -1.15 -5.70
CA LEU A 29 -13.65 -0.22 -4.60
C LEU A 29 -13.39 -0.84 -3.23
N ASP A 30 -13.69 -2.12 -3.00
CA ASP A 30 -13.35 -2.80 -1.74
C ASP A 30 -11.83 -2.80 -1.47
N LYS A 31 -11.04 -2.98 -2.53
CA LYS A 31 -9.58 -2.89 -2.46
C LYS A 31 -9.14 -1.45 -2.15
N ALA A 32 -9.61 -0.45 -2.89
CA ALA A 32 -9.19 0.94 -2.65
C ALA A 32 -9.69 1.53 -1.31
N LEU A 33 -10.95 1.28 -0.96
CA LEU A 33 -11.62 1.95 0.15
C LEU A 33 -11.38 1.25 1.50
N VAL A 34 -11.31 -0.09 1.51
CA VAL A 34 -11.39 -0.88 2.77
C VAL A 34 -10.10 -1.60 3.07
N THR A 35 -9.62 -2.45 2.16
CA THR A 35 -8.55 -3.43 2.46
C THR A 35 -7.15 -2.97 2.07
N GLY A 36 -7.03 -2.19 0.99
CA GLY A 36 -5.78 -1.79 0.34
C GLY A 36 -5.53 -2.60 -0.93
N ILE A 37 -4.59 -2.14 -1.75
CA ILE A 37 -4.16 -2.86 -2.96
C ILE A 37 -2.82 -3.53 -2.67
N ASP A 38 -2.83 -4.86 -2.57
CA ASP A 38 -1.65 -5.65 -2.23
C ASP A 38 -0.58 -5.52 -3.30
N PHE A 39 0.68 -5.41 -2.87
CA PHE A 39 1.82 -5.57 -3.77
C PHE A 39 2.13 -7.04 -3.96
N THR A 40 2.79 -7.36 -5.08
CA THR A 40 3.50 -8.63 -5.17
C THR A 40 4.58 -8.73 -4.12
N GLN A 41 5.02 -9.96 -3.83
CA GLN A 41 6.05 -10.25 -2.84
C GLN A 41 7.21 -9.24 -2.87
N ILE A 42 7.60 -8.75 -1.69
CA ILE A 42 8.80 -7.96 -1.51
C ILE A 42 10.00 -8.92 -1.48
N THR A 43 10.93 -8.77 -2.42
CA THR A 43 12.10 -9.65 -2.57
C THR A 43 13.30 -9.14 -1.79
N SER A 44 13.42 -7.83 -1.63
CA SER A 44 14.45 -7.20 -0.80
C SER A 44 13.92 -5.92 -0.17
N ALA A 45 14.47 -5.59 1.00
CA ALA A 45 14.22 -4.32 1.67
C ALA A 45 15.49 -3.86 2.40
N SER A 46 15.74 -2.55 2.41
CA SER A 46 16.85 -1.93 3.14
C SER A 46 16.48 -0.55 3.66
N ILE A 47 17.23 -0.05 4.64
CA ILE A 47 17.04 1.27 5.24
C ILE A 47 18.26 2.11 4.89
N ASP A 48 18.05 3.33 4.40
CA ASP A 48 19.15 4.26 4.10
C ASP A 48 19.59 5.06 5.35
N ALA A 49 20.63 5.88 5.20
CA ALA A 49 21.15 6.70 6.31
C ALA A 49 20.17 7.79 6.76
N GLN A 50 19.15 8.09 5.97
CA GLN A 50 18.11 9.07 6.22
C GLN A 50 16.87 8.44 6.87
N GLY A 51 16.83 7.11 6.99
CA GLY A 51 15.69 6.35 7.51
C GLY A 51 14.59 6.09 6.47
N ASP A 52 14.85 6.34 5.18
CA ASP A 52 13.95 5.93 4.11
C ASP A 52 14.12 4.42 3.85
N VAL A 53 13.00 3.76 3.62
CA VAL A 53 12.95 2.32 3.36
C VAL A 53 12.90 2.09 1.85
N HIS A 54 13.90 1.38 1.35
CA HIS A 54 13.93 0.93 -0.03
C HIS A 54 13.35 -0.47 -0.09
N ILE A 55 12.40 -0.70 -1.00
CA ILE A 55 11.85 -2.03 -1.25
C ILE A 55 11.95 -2.40 -2.72
N THR A 56 12.21 -3.68 -2.98
CA THR A 56 12.13 -4.28 -4.32
C THR A 56 11.01 -5.30 -4.35
N LEU A 57 10.12 -5.18 -5.32
CA LEU A 57 9.01 -6.09 -5.57
C LEU A 57 9.40 -7.17 -6.57
N TYR A 58 8.74 -8.33 -6.47
CA TYR A 58 8.93 -9.44 -7.40
C TYR A 58 8.49 -9.11 -8.84
N THR A 59 7.42 -8.32 -8.99
CA THR A 59 6.91 -7.89 -10.29
C THR A 59 6.75 -6.38 -10.38
N ALA A 60 6.51 -5.89 -11.61
CA ALA A 60 6.30 -4.48 -11.85
C ALA A 60 5.04 -3.96 -11.13
N HIS A 61 5.16 -2.79 -10.51
CA HIS A 61 4.05 -2.04 -9.94
C HIS A 61 3.69 -0.85 -10.81
N ASN A 62 2.48 -0.33 -10.62
CA ASN A 62 2.02 0.95 -11.18
C ASN A 62 1.82 2.02 -10.09
N ALA A 63 2.40 1.82 -8.90
CA ALA A 63 2.41 2.81 -7.83
C ALA A 63 3.15 4.10 -8.24
N MET A 64 2.65 5.23 -7.75
CA MET A 64 3.08 6.58 -8.08
C MET A 64 3.63 7.33 -6.87
N LEU A 65 4.41 8.39 -7.12
CA LEU A 65 4.92 9.27 -6.07
C LEU A 65 3.81 9.79 -5.17
N PHE A 66 4.09 9.96 -3.88
CA PHE A 66 3.16 10.46 -2.86
C PHE A 66 1.94 9.57 -2.53
N GLN A 67 1.80 8.40 -3.13
CA GLN A 67 0.85 7.42 -2.58
C GLN A 67 1.34 6.88 -1.24
N VAL A 68 0.41 6.38 -0.44
CA VAL A 68 0.67 5.80 0.88
C VAL A 68 0.78 4.29 0.75
N VAL A 69 1.88 3.75 1.27
CA VAL A 69 2.14 2.31 1.40
C VAL A 69 2.01 1.93 2.85
N GLU A 70 1.45 0.76 3.12
CA GLU A 70 1.43 0.14 4.44
C GLU A 70 2.25 -1.14 4.38
N LEU A 71 3.21 -1.27 5.30
CA LEU A 71 4.03 -2.46 5.46
C LEU A 71 3.57 -3.25 6.69
N SER A 72 3.61 -4.57 6.60
CA SER A 72 3.24 -5.47 7.69
C SER A 72 4.08 -6.75 7.68
N GLY A 73 4.33 -7.34 8.85
CA GLY A 73 5.12 -8.57 8.98
C GLY A 73 6.64 -8.40 8.90
N PHE A 74 7.14 -7.16 8.94
CA PHE A 74 8.57 -6.85 9.01
C PHE A 74 9.12 -7.00 10.42
N VAL A 75 10.40 -7.36 10.51
CA VAL A 75 11.21 -7.29 11.73
C VAL A 75 12.44 -6.43 11.44
N PRO A 76 12.68 -5.35 12.21
CA PRO A 76 11.99 -4.89 13.44
C PRO A 76 10.55 -4.40 13.25
N ALA A 77 9.75 -4.48 14.32
CA ALA A 77 8.32 -4.17 14.26
C ALA A 77 8.00 -2.69 13.99
N SER A 78 8.94 -1.79 14.22
CA SER A 78 8.86 -0.36 13.89
C SER A 78 8.67 -0.11 12.39
N LEU A 79 9.05 -1.06 11.53
CA LEU A 79 8.82 -1.00 10.10
C LEU A 79 7.35 -1.22 9.72
N ASN A 80 6.53 -1.80 10.62
CA ASN A 80 5.13 -2.11 10.35
C ASN A 80 4.25 -0.87 10.54
N GLN A 81 4.33 0.05 9.58
CA GLN A 81 3.62 1.31 9.61
C GLN A 81 3.26 1.79 8.19
N LYS A 82 2.68 2.99 8.11
CA LYS A 82 2.42 3.68 6.86
C LYS A 82 3.61 4.53 6.43
N TYR A 83 3.81 4.60 5.12
CA TYR A 83 4.89 5.31 4.46
C TYR A 83 4.33 6.12 3.30
N ARG A 84 5.01 7.20 2.95
CA ARG A 84 4.76 7.95 1.73
C ARG A 84 5.79 7.55 0.68
N ILE A 85 5.37 7.27 -0.55
CA ILE A 85 6.30 7.02 -1.66
C ILE A 85 7.04 8.33 -1.96
N LYS A 86 8.35 8.34 -1.70
CA LYS A 86 9.27 9.46 -2.00
C LYS A 86 9.90 9.30 -3.38
N GLY A 87 10.08 8.08 -3.85
CA GLY A 87 10.74 7.78 -5.12
C GLY A 87 10.22 6.51 -5.77
N VAL A 88 10.20 6.51 -7.11
CA VAL A 88 9.93 5.34 -7.94
C VAL A 88 11.11 5.16 -8.91
N PRO A 89 12.23 4.55 -8.46
CA PRO A 89 13.44 4.46 -9.29
C PRO A 89 13.28 3.54 -10.51
N GLY A 90 12.34 2.61 -10.47
CA GLY A 90 12.07 1.67 -11.55
C GLY A 90 10.76 0.93 -11.35
N ALA A 91 10.42 0.05 -12.28
CA ALA A 91 9.13 -0.65 -12.29
C ALA A 91 8.94 -1.58 -11.08
N THR A 92 10.00 -2.02 -10.42
CA THR A 92 9.95 -2.95 -9.28
C THR A 92 10.45 -2.31 -7.98
N GLN A 93 10.80 -1.02 -7.98
CA GLN A 93 11.51 -0.39 -6.87
C GLN A 93 10.76 0.81 -6.34
N LEU A 94 10.67 0.91 -5.01
CA LEU A 94 10.07 2.04 -4.31
C LEU A 94 11.01 2.54 -3.21
N ILE A 95 11.03 3.86 -3.04
CA ILE A 95 11.66 4.55 -1.91
C ILE A 95 10.54 5.10 -1.04
N LEU A 96 10.50 4.67 0.21
CA LEU A 96 9.41 4.91 1.14
C LEU A 96 9.89 5.76 2.30
N LYS A 97 9.25 6.91 2.52
CA LYS A 97 9.53 7.76 3.67
C LYS A 97 8.57 7.42 4.81
N PRO A 98 9.06 7.06 6.01
CA PRO A 98 8.20 6.62 7.10
C PRO A 98 7.33 7.76 7.67
N LYS A 99 6.16 7.40 8.21
CA LYS A 99 5.34 8.31 9.02
C LYS A 99 6.06 8.66 10.33
N LYS A 100 6.59 7.65 11.03
CA LYS A 100 7.37 7.79 12.26
C LYS A 100 8.81 7.44 11.97
N ASP A 101 9.73 8.34 12.36
CA ASP A 101 11.16 8.15 12.16
C ASP A 101 11.60 6.77 12.71
N ILE A 102 12.41 6.05 11.92
CA ILE A 102 12.93 4.71 12.23
C ILE A 102 14.36 4.88 12.74
N VAL A 103 14.71 4.18 13.81
CA VAL A 103 16.06 4.24 14.43
C VAL A 103 16.92 3.03 14.06
N GLU A 104 16.28 1.99 13.56
CA GLU A 104 16.91 0.75 13.16
C GLU A 104 17.56 0.86 11.79
N SER A 105 18.68 0.19 11.62
CA SER A 105 19.49 0.23 10.40
C SER A 105 19.47 -1.07 9.61
N SER A 106 18.77 -2.10 10.10
CA SER A 106 18.72 -3.43 9.46
C SER A 106 17.34 -4.05 9.53
N ILE A 107 17.04 -4.87 8.51
CA ILE A 107 15.80 -5.64 8.38
C ILE A 107 16.18 -7.11 8.44
N THR A 108 15.63 -7.85 9.39
CA THR A 108 15.92 -9.28 9.59
C THR A 108 14.80 -10.17 9.05
N THR A 109 13.60 -9.62 8.84
CA THR A 109 12.49 -10.32 8.21
C THR A 109 11.76 -9.38 7.27
N ILE A 110 11.59 -9.83 6.03
CA ILE A 110 10.84 -9.11 5.00
C ILE A 110 9.38 -9.51 5.10
N GLY A 111 8.51 -8.53 5.26
CA GLY A 111 7.07 -8.71 5.29
C GLY A 111 6.40 -8.47 3.94
N THR A 112 5.13 -8.11 4.00
CA THR A 112 4.32 -7.73 2.84
C THR A 112 4.05 -6.23 2.82
N GLY A 113 3.70 -5.72 1.65
CA GLY A 113 3.31 -4.33 1.46
C GLY A 113 2.06 -4.21 0.62
N LYS A 114 1.33 -3.12 0.82
CA LYS A 114 0.15 -2.76 0.04
C LYS A 114 0.04 -1.25 -0.09
N LEU A 115 -0.64 -0.75 -1.12
CA LEU A 115 -1.17 0.61 -1.09
C LEU A 115 -2.23 0.68 0.01
N ALA A 116 -2.06 1.60 0.96
CA ALA A 116 -2.95 1.74 2.10
C ALA A 116 -4.36 2.12 1.63
N SER A 117 -5.39 1.55 2.27
CA SER A 117 -6.79 1.88 1.98
C SER A 117 -7.17 3.28 2.46
N LEU A 118 -8.30 3.78 1.97
CA LEU A 118 -8.89 5.04 2.47
C LEU A 118 -9.59 4.89 3.83
N GLY A 119 -9.66 3.68 4.39
CA GLY A 119 -10.15 3.43 5.75
C GLY A 119 -11.68 3.37 5.91
N TYR A 120 -12.43 3.25 4.82
CA TYR A 120 -13.88 3.08 4.86
C TYR A 120 -14.26 1.70 5.42
N GLU A 121 -15.48 1.60 5.93
CA GLU A 121 -16.10 0.33 6.31
C GLU A 121 -17.24 -0.04 5.37
N ILE A 122 -17.49 -1.35 5.22
CA ILE A 122 -18.61 -1.89 4.45
C ILE A 122 -19.77 -2.12 5.40
N ILE A 123 -20.88 -1.42 5.19
CA ILE A 123 -22.05 -1.48 6.08
C ILE A 123 -23.19 -2.30 5.48
N PHE A 124 -23.09 -2.59 4.18
CA PHE A 124 -23.99 -3.49 3.48
C PHE A 124 -23.25 -4.14 2.30
N ARG A 125 -23.46 -5.45 2.15
CA ARG A 125 -22.98 -6.24 1.01
C ARG A 125 -24.09 -7.15 0.53
N ASP A 126 -24.42 -7.00 -0.75
CA ASP A 126 -25.25 -7.94 -1.47
C ASP A 126 -24.45 -9.21 -1.84
N GLU A 127 -25.07 -10.39 -1.74
CA GLU A 127 -24.41 -11.68 -2.02
C GLU A 127 -23.97 -11.82 -3.49
N GLY A 128 -24.68 -11.17 -4.41
CA GLY A 128 -24.34 -11.14 -5.83
C GLY A 128 -23.28 -10.10 -6.20
N ASP A 129 -22.70 -9.39 -5.21
CA ASP A 129 -21.83 -8.23 -5.42
C ASP A 129 -22.46 -7.16 -6.35
N VAL A 130 -23.79 -7.02 -6.36
CA VAL A 130 -24.50 -6.04 -7.20
C VAL A 130 -24.60 -4.67 -6.53
N LYS A 131 -24.63 -4.66 -5.20
CA LYS A 131 -24.77 -3.45 -4.38
C LYS A 131 -23.79 -3.45 -3.23
N ARG A 132 -23.19 -2.29 -2.98
CA ARG A 132 -22.31 -2.05 -1.84
C ARG A 132 -22.54 -0.69 -1.24
N VAL A 133 -22.54 -0.61 0.08
CA VAL A 133 -22.62 0.66 0.80
C VAL A 133 -21.39 0.79 1.69
N TYR A 134 -20.68 1.90 1.51
CA TYR A 134 -19.48 2.26 2.24
C TYR A 134 -19.77 3.42 3.19
N ARG A 135 -19.14 3.42 4.37
CA ARG A 135 -19.18 4.53 5.32
C ARG A 135 -17.76 5.01 5.61
N ALA A 136 -17.55 6.32 5.59
CA ALA A 136 -16.32 6.92 6.07
C ALA A 136 -16.26 6.81 7.60
N LYS A 137 -15.06 6.57 8.13
CA LYS A 137 -14.82 6.57 9.58
C LYS A 137 -14.65 7.98 10.13
#